data_AF-A0A924GNV3-F1
#
_entry.id   AF-A0A924GNV3-F1
#
_cell.length_a   1.000
_cell.length_b   1.000
_cell.length_c   1.000
_cell.angle_alpha   90.00
_cell.angle_beta   90.00
_cell.angle_gamma   90.00
#
_symmetry.space_group_name_H-M   'P 1'
#
loop_
_entity.id
_entity.type
_entity.pdbx_description
1 polymer ?
#
loop_
_entity_poly.entity_id
_entity_poly.type
_entity_poly.pdbx_seq_one_letter_code
_entity_poly.pdbx_strand_id
1 'polypeptide(L)'
;LVATDVAARGIDVPAITHVVNYDLPKFPEDYVHRIGRTGRAGRTGEAILFVTPRERRLLSSIEKTTRQPLLEMPLPSVEDVNAQRAARFAETITASLGSSQFHQFRGLIEEYHRENEVEMNDIAAALAVMSQEDKEFFLSPEDPKREKARAAERNSNRETRDNGPRERRSSEGFATYRILVGKRHKVGPGSIVGAIANEGGLRRADFGNISIRGDHSLVELPEDLPQGVFDKLKATRISGQLIHLTLDDGPPAERRERSSRKSDSKPNYGDKARKPRHR
;
A
#
# COMPACT_ATOMS: atom_id res chain seq x y z
N LEU A 1 -2.08 24.20 -7.32
CA LEU A 1 -0.78 24.21 -6.59
C LEU A 1 -0.53 22.81 -6.06
N VAL A 2 0.69 22.27 -6.22
CA VAL A 2 1.12 21.03 -5.57
C VAL A 2 2.35 21.40 -4.74
N ALA A 3 2.39 21.00 -3.47
CA ALA A 3 3.45 21.38 -2.54
C ALA A 3 3.72 20.29 -1.50
N THR A 4 4.94 20.25 -0.98
CA THR A 4 5.32 19.47 0.21
C THR A 4 5.17 20.32 1.47
N ASP A 5 5.18 19.69 2.65
CA ASP A 5 5.03 20.38 3.94
C ASP A 5 6.06 21.49 4.17
N VAL A 6 7.28 21.31 3.65
CA VAL A 6 8.35 22.30 3.77
C VAL A 6 8.07 23.48 2.85
N ALA A 7 7.73 23.20 1.59
CA ALA A 7 7.48 24.24 0.58
C ALA A 7 6.21 25.05 0.89
N ALA A 8 5.22 24.46 1.56
CA ALA A 8 3.96 25.14 1.89
C ALA A 8 4.07 26.14 3.07
N ARG A 9 5.22 26.21 3.76
CA ARG A 9 5.44 27.16 4.86
C ARG A 9 5.82 28.54 4.30
N GLY A 10 5.12 29.58 4.75
CA GLY A 10 5.41 30.97 4.36
C GLY A 10 4.87 31.38 2.99
N ILE A 11 4.19 30.49 2.27
CA ILE A 11 3.45 30.87 1.06
C ILE A 11 2.09 31.43 1.50
N ASP A 12 1.85 32.70 1.18
CA ASP A 12 0.52 33.31 1.23
C ASP A 12 -0.24 32.92 -0.03
N VAL A 13 -1.21 32.02 0.12
CA VAL A 13 -2.05 31.56 -1.00
C VAL A 13 -3.44 32.15 -0.78
N PRO A 14 -4.06 32.77 -1.81
CA PRO A 14 -5.45 33.22 -1.76
C PRO A 14 -6.38 32.10 -1.28
N ALA A 15 -7.53 32.48 -0.72
CA ALA A 15 -8.45 31.56 -0.05
C ALA A 15 -8.63 30.21 -0.77
N ILE A 16 -8.04 29.16 -0.19
CA ILE A 16 -8.09 27.80 -0.71
C ILE A 16 -9.45 27.21 -0.33
N THR A 17 -10.22 26.75 -1.31
CA THR A 17 -11.52 26.10 -1.08
C THR A 17 -11.37 24.61 -0.74
N HIS A 18 -10.33 23.96 -1.27
CA HIS A 18 -10.10 22.52 -1.10
C HIS A 18 -8.63 22.22 -0.78
N VAL A 19 -8.39 21.38 0.22
CA VAL A 19 -7.07 20.82 0.52
C VAL A 19 -7.11 19.33 0.26
N VAL A 20 -6.25 18.84 -0.64
CA VAL A 20 -6.12 17.41 -0.93
C VAL A 20 -4.81 16.89 -0.35
N ASN A 21 -4.91 16.01 0.63
CA ASN A 21 -3.79 15.28 1.20
C ASN A 21 -3.53 14.03 0.35
N TYR A 22 -2.57 14.13 -0.57
CA TYR A 22 -2.20 13.03 -1.45
C TYR A 22 -1.59 11.86 -0.67
N ASP A 23 -0.63 12.17 0.21
CA ASP A 23 -0.05 11.22 1.16
C ASP A 23 -0.51 11.56 2.58
N LEU A 24 -0.83 10.52 3.36
CA LEU A 24 -1.24 10.68 4.75
C LEU A 24 -0.05 11.20 5.60
N PRO A 25 -0.22 12.29 6.38
CA PRO A 25 0.84 12.77 7.24
C PRO A 25 1.19 11.75 8.33
N LYS A 26 2.49 11.67 8.64
CA LYS A 26 3.01 10.75 9.67
C LYS A 26 2.58 11.14 11.08
N PHE A 27 2.41 12.44 11.31
CA PHE A 27 2.02 13.02 12.59
C PHE A 27 0.68 13.76 12.46
N PRO A 28 -0.25 13.59 13.41
CA PRO A 28 -1.56 14.26 13.36
C PRO A 28 -1.49 15.80 13.32
N GLU A 29 -0.45 16.40 13.90
CA GLU A 29 -0.26 17.85 13.92
C GLU A 29 -0.06 18.40 12.51
N ASP A 30 0.64 17.64 11.65
CA ASP A 30 0.87 18.02 10.25
C ASP A 30 -0.46 18.01 9.47
N TYR A 31 -1.37 17.08 9.77
CA TYR A 31 -2.72 17.09 9.19
C TYR A 31 -3.45 18.40 9.49
N VAL A 32 -3.46 18.83 10.76
CA VAL A 32 -4.11 20.08 11.20
C VAL A 32 -3.48 21.29 10.49
N HIS A 33 -2.16 21.34 10.38
CA HIS A 33 -1.46 22.43 9.68
C HIS A 33 -1.77 22.49 8.18
N ARG A 34 -1.96 21.34 7.53
CA ARG A 34 -2.34 21.22 6.12
C ARG A 34 -3.78 21.67 5.89
N ILE A 35 -4.74 21.13 6.63
CA ILE A 35 -6.15 21.49 6.45
C ILE A 35 -6.45 22.91 6.90
N GLY A 36 -5.67 23.47 7.83
CA GLY A 36 -5.76 24.88 8.24
C GLY A 36 -5.45 25.89 7.12
N ARG A 37 -5.19 25.43 5.88
CA ARG A 37 -5.10 26.27 4.68
C ARG A 37 -6.45 26.58 4.03
N THR A 38 -7.49 25.78 4.30
CA THR A 38 -8.87 26.05 3.88
C THR A 38 -9.74 26.54 5.03
N GLY A 39 -10.99 26.94 4.76
CA GLY A 39 -11.97 27.31 5.78
C GLY A 39 -11.61 28.54 6.65
N ARG A 40 -10.83 29.48 6.10
CA ARG A 40 -10.37 30.69 6.83
C ARG A 40 -11.39 31.82 6.76
N ALA A 41 -11.36 32.71 7.76
CA ALA A 41 -12.17 33.93 7.81
C ALA A 41 -13.68 33.70 7.66
N GLY A 42 -14.22 32.69 8.36
CA GLY A 42 -15.65 32.38 8.37
C GLY A 42 -16.20 31.68 7.13
N ARG A 43 -15.34 31.33 6.17
CA ARG A 43 -15.73 30.56 4.98
C ARG A 43 -15.69 29.06 5.27
N THR A 44 -16.52 28.31 4.59
CA THR A 44 -16.41 26.84 4.55
C THR A 44 -15.26 26.41 3.65
N GLY A 45 -14.75 25.21 3.89
CA GLY A 45 -13.65 24.62 3.13
C GLY A 45 -13.65 23.11 3.29
N GLU A 46 -13.14 22.42 2.28
CA GLU A 46 -13.12 20.96 2.25
C GLU A 46 -11.71 20.41 2.31
N ALA A 47 -11.54 19.31 3.06
CA ALA A 47 -10.29 18.57 3.14
C ALA A 47 -10.54 17.12 2.73
N ILE A 48 -9.83 16.69 1.68
CA ILE A 48 -9.91 15.33 1.15
C ILE A 48 -8.59 14.63 1.48
N LEU A 49 -8.68 13.36 1.83
CA LEU A 49 -7.55 12.55 2.25
C LEU A 49 -7.56 11.22 1.49
N PHE A 50 -6.44 10.87 0.88
CA PHE A 50 -6.24 9.51 0.36
C PHE A 50 -5.60 8.64 1.43
N VAL A 51 -6.17 7.44 1.63
CA VAL A 51 -5.72 6.49 2.65
C VAL A 51 -5.61 5.12 2.02
N THR A 52 -4.43 4.51 2.11
CA THR A 52 -4.24 3.13 1.70
C THR A 52 -4.61 2.16 2.83
N PRO A 53 -4.87 0.87 2.55
CA PRO A 53 -5.21 -0.11 3.59
C PRO A 53 -4.17 -0.23 4.71
N ARG A 54 -2.88 -0.01 4.40
CA ARG A 54 -1.77 -0.10 5.37
C ARG A 54 -1.72 1.09 6.33
N GLU A 55 -2.36 2.20 5.97
CA GLU A 55 -2.31 3.47 6.69
C GLU A 55 -3.46 3.66 7.68
N ARG A 56 -4.36 2.68 7.84
CA ARG A 56 -5.50 2.76 8.76
C ARG A 56 -5.12 3.12 10.20
N ARG A 57 -3.94 2.70 10.67
CA ARG A 57 -3.44 3.06 12.01
C ARG A 57 -3.14 4.55 12.13
N LEU A 58 -2.56 5.16 11.09
CA LEU A 58 -2.27 6.59 11.06
C LEU A 58 -3.56 7.40 10.97
N LEU A 59 -4.53 6.93 10.16
CA LEU A 59 -5.87 7.52 10.09
C LEU A 59 -6.52 7.57 11.47
N SER A 60 -6.53 6.46 12.20
CA SER A 60 -7.08 6.41 13.57
C SER A 60 -6.36 7.35 14.55
N SER A 61 -5.06 7.62 14.36
CA SER A 61 -4.34 8.61 15.17
C SER A 61 -4.80 10.03 14.85
N ILE A 62 -5.02 10.34 13.57
CA ILE A 62 -5.55 11.64 13.14
C ILE A 62 -6.95 11.86 13.72
N GLU A 63 -7.87 10.91 13.57
CA GLU A 63 -9.24 11.01 14.09
C GLU A 63 -9.28 11.18 15.62
N LYS A 64 -8.37 10.54 16.35
CA LYS A 64 -8.23 10.73 17.80
C LYS A 64 -7.79 12.13 18.16
N THR A 65 -6.81 12.68 17.45
CA THR A 65 -6.29 14.03 17.71
C THR A 65 -7.31 15.09 17.33
N THR A 66 -7.99 14.95 16.19
CA THR A 66 -9.04 15.89 15.74
C THR A 66 -10.36 15.70 16.49
N ARG A 67 -10.54 14.55 17.17
CA ARG A 67 -11.78 14.13 17.84
C ARG A 67 -12.98 14.08 16.90
N GLN A 68 -12.73 13.81 15.62
CA GLN A 68 -13.75 13.75 14.59
C GLN A 68 -13.50 12.54 13.69
N PRO A 69 -14.52 11.70 13.46
CA PRO A 69 -14.42 10.65 12.46
C PRO A 69 -14.37 11.28 11.07
N LEU A 70 -13.52 10.74 10.19
CA LEU A 70 -13.47 11.18 8.79
C LEU A 70 -14.47 10.37 7.97
N LEU A 71 -15.21 11.06 7.10
CA LEU A 71 -16.22 10.44 6.23
C LEU A 71 -15.54 9.74 5.06
N GLU A 72 -15.75 8.43 4.92
CA GLU A 72 -15.30 7.67 3.76
C GLU A 72 -16.18 8.00 2.56
N MET A 73 -15.54 8.41 1.45
CA MET A 73 -16.22 8.75 0.20
C MET A 73 -15.87 7.72 -0.87
N PRO A 74 -16.85 7.25 -1.67
CA PRO A 74 -16.56 6.41 -2.82
C PRO A 74 -15.80 7.22 -3.87
N LEU A 75 -14.95 6.54 -4.64
CA LEU A 75 -14.33 7.15 -5.82
C LEU A 75 -15.40 7.43 -6.88
N PRO A 76 -15.32 8.57 -7.59
CA PRO A 76 -16.23 8.85 -8.70
C PRO A 76 -16.08 7.77 -9.78
N SER A 77 -17.22 7.39 -10.37
CA SER A 77 -17.25 6.44 -11.47
C SER A 77 -16.64 7.05 -12.74
N VAL A 78 -16.37 6.19 -13.73
CA VAL A 78 -15.94 6.65 -15.06
C VAL A 78 -17.01 7.53 -15.70
N GLU A 79 -18.28 7.15 -15.52
CA GLU A 79 -19.44 7.89 -16.01
C GLU A 79 -19.53 9.27 -15.38
N ASP A 80 -19.34 9.38 -14.06
CA ASP A 80 -19.34 10.68 -13.36
C ASP A 80 -18.26 11.63 -13.89
N VAL A 81 -17.05 11.11 -14.12
CA VAL A 81 -15.94 11.90 -14.66
C VAL A 81 -16.24 12.34 -16.09
N ASN A 82 -16.75 11.44 -16.92
CA ASN A 82 -17.10 11.73 -18.31
C ASN A 82 -18.23 12.77 -18.41
N ALA A 83 -19.26 12.64 -17.57
CA ALA A 83 -20.35 13.61 -17.47
C ALA A 83 -19.81 14.99 -17.06
N GLN A 84 -18.93 15.06 -16.06
CA GLN A 84 -18.34 16.31 -15.61
C GLN A 84 -17.41 16.95 -16.67
N ARG A 85 -16.68 16.15 -17.45
CA ARG A 85 -15.89 16.63 -18.59
C ARG A 85 -16.78 17.23 -19.68
N ALA A 86 -17.86 16.54 -20.03
CA ALA A 86 -18.82 17.04 -21.01
C ALA A 86 -19.49 18.35 -20.55
N ALA A 87 -19.89 18.44 -19.28
CA ALA A 87 -20.47 19.64 -18.70
C ALA A 87 -19.50 20.84 -18.78
N ARG A 88 -18.24 20.66 -18.36
CA ARG A 88 -17.21 21.72 -18.45
C ARG A 88 -16.90 22.12 -19.89
N PHE A 89 -16.96 21.17 -20.82
CA PHE A 89 -16.78 21.46 -22.24
C PHE A 89 -17.93 22.34 -22.78
N ALA A 90 -19.17 22.03 -22.43
CA ALA A 90 -20.33 22.86 -22.76
C ALA A 90 -20.25 24.27 -22.15
N GLU A 91 -19.78 24.39 -20.90
CA GLU A 91 -19.51 25.69 -20.28
C GLU A 91 -18.43 26.48 -21.04
N THR A 92 -17.39 25.80 -21.50
CA THR A 92 -16.30 26.42 -22.29
C THR A 92 -16.80 26.91 -23.64
N ILE A 93 -17.65 26.13 -24.32
CA ILE A 93 -18.34 26.57 -25.55
C ILE A 93 -19.17 27.81 -25.24
N THR A 94 -20.01 27.77 -24.21
CA THR A 94 -20.88 28.88 -23.81
C THR A 94 -20.08 30.15 -23.52
N ALA A 95 -18.95 30.05 -22.81
CA ALA A 95 -18.06 31.17 -22.56
C ALA A 95 -17.43 31.71 -23.86
N SER A 96 -17.04 30.82 -24.77
CA SER A 96 -16.40 31.18 -26.04
C SER A 96 -17.36 31.86 -27.01
N LEU A 97 -18.66 31.56 -26.96
CA LEU A 97 -19.68 32.27 -27.74
C LEU A 97 -19.76 33.77 -27.39
N GLY A 98 -19.39 34.15 -26.16
CA GLY A 98 -19.30 35.55 -25.73
C GLY A 98 -17.99 36.26 -26.08
N SER A 99 -17.05 35.57 -26.73
CA SER A 99 -15.74 36.11 -27.09
C SER A 99 -15.83 37.15 -28.22
N SER A 100 -15.03 38.20 -28.14
CA SER A 100 -14.88 39.17 -29.25
C SER A 100 -14.35 38.54 -30.54
N GLN A 101 -13.65 37.41 -30.43
CA GLN A 101 -13.11 36.67 -31.58
C GLN A 101 -14.15 35.74 -32.22
N PHE A 102 -15.30 35.51 -31.58
CA PHE A 102 -16.31 34.57 -32.06
C PHE A 102 -16.72 34.83 -33.51
N HIS A 103 -16.98 36.09 -33.86
CA HIS A 103 -17.36 36.48 -35.22
C HIS A 103 -16.25 36.25 -36.25
N GLN A 104 -14.98 36.41 -35.87
CA GLN A 104 -13.85 36.17 -36.76
C GLN A 104 -13.72 34.69 -37.09
N PHE A 105 -13.78 33.82 -36.07
CA PHE A 105 -13.73 32.37 -36.27
C PHE A 105 -14.94 31.84 -37.03
N ARG A 106 -16.14 32.41 -36.80
CA ARG A 106 -17.34 32.05 -37.55
C ARG A 106 -17.15 32.27 -39.06
N GLY A 107 -16.61 33.43 -39.47
CA GLY A 107 -16.34 33.72 -40.88
C GLY A 107 -15.38 32.71 -41.51
N LEU A 108 -14.29 32.35 -40.81
CA LEU A 108 -13.33 31.34 -41.28
C LEU A 108 -13.95 29.96 -41.47
N ILE A 109 -14.83 29.54 -40.55
CA ILE A 109 -15.53 28.25 -40.63
C ILE A 109 -16.53 28.25 -41.79
N GLU A 110 -17.27 29.35 -42.00
CA GLU A 110 -18.23 29.49 -43.10
C GLU A 110 -17.53 29.50 -44.48
N GLU A 111 -16.33 30.08 -44.57
CA GLU A 111 -15.49 30.02 -45.77
C GLU A 111 -14.99 28.60 -46.05
N TYR A 112 -14.43 27.93 -45.03
CA TYR A 112 -13.96 26.54 -45.15
C TYR A 112 -15.08 25.57 -45.55
N HIS A 113 -16.26 25.70 -44.94
CA HIS A 113 -17.46 24.92 -45.28
C HIS A 113 -17.82 25.06 -46.77
N ARG A 114 -17.80 26.29 -47.29
CA ARG A 114 -18.17 26.58 -48.68
C ARG A 114 -17.15 26.05 -49.68
N GLU A 115 -15.86 26.16 -49.36
CA GLU A 115 -14.78 25.73 -50.25
C GLU A 115 -14.61 24.21 -50.28
N ASN A 116 -14.82 23.54 -49.14
CA ASN A 116 -14.55 22.10 -48.99
C ASN A 116 -15.82 21.24 -48.95
N GLU A 117 -17.01 21.84 -48.99
CA GLU A 117 -18.31 21.16 -48.90
C GLU A 117 -18.45 20.22 -47.67
N VAL A 118 -17.81 20.57 -46.55
CA VAL A 118 -17.84 19.78 -45.30
C VAL A 118 -18.90 20.31 -44.34
N GLU A 119 -19.73 19.45 -43.76
CA GLU A 119 -20.75 19.84 -42.79
C GLU A 119 -20.18 20.61 -41.57
N MET A 120 -20.91 21.62 -41.10
CA MET A 120 -20.46 22.45 -39.97
C MET A 120 -20.25 21.62 -38.69
N ASN A 121 -21.03 20.57 -38.49
CA ASN A 121 -20.89 19.65 -37.36
C ASN A 121 -19.58 18.86 -37.42
N ASP A 122 -19.15 18.45 -38.62
CA ASP A 122 -17.90 17.71 -38.80
C ASP A 122 -16.69 18.62 -38.61
N ILE A 123 -16.77 19.88 -39.07
CA ILE A 123 -15.76 20.90 -38.79
C ILE A 123 -15.68 21.17 -37.28
N ALA A 124 -16.83 21.32 -36.60
CA ALA A 124 -16.89 21.52 -35.16
C ALA A 124 -16.31 20.33 -34.39
N ALA A 125 -16.60 19.10 -34.83
CA ALA A 125 -16.03 17.88 -34.27
C ALA A 125 -14.50 17.82 -34.46
N ALA A 126 -14.00 18.15 -35.66
CA ALA A 126 -12.57 18.20 -35.95
C ALA A 126 -11.85 19.24 -35.08
N LEU A 127 -12.41 20.45 -34.96
CA LEU A 127 -11.87 21.49 -34.08
C LEU A 127 -11.93 21.09 -32.60
N ALA A 128 -12.99 20.40 -32.18
CA ALA A 128 -13.09 19.85 -30.83
C ALA A 128 -11.99 18.81 -30.56
N VAL A 129 -11.70 17.92 -31.52
CA VAL A 129 -10.59 16.96 -31.43
C VAL A 129 -9.24 17.68 -31.37
N MET A 130 -9.01 18.69 -32.22
CA MET A 130 -7.76 19.48 -32.19
C MET A 130 -7.56 20.25 -30.89
N SER A 131 -8.66 20.69 -30.26
CA SER A 131 -8.63 21.40 -28.97
C SER A 131 -8.22 20.49 -27.81
N GLN A 132 -8.50 19.20 -27.91
CA GLN A 132 -8.14 18.20 -26.90
C GLN A 132 -6.76 17.60 -27.23
N GLU A 133 -5.68 18.25 -26.78
CA GLU A 133 -4.24 17.90 -26.97
C GLU A 133 -3.90 16.38 -26.84
N ASP A 134 -4.17 15.58 -27.88
CA ASP A 134 -3.86 14.13 -28.03
C ASP A 134 -4.27 13.23 -26.85
N LYS A 135 -5.23 13.66 -26.02
CA LYS A 135 -5.72 12.87 -24.87
C LYS A 135 -7.15 12.41 -25.13
N GLU A 136 -7.43 11.15 -24.84
CA GLU A 136 -8.80 10.61 -24.85
C GLU A 136 -9.71 11.46 -23.96
N PHE A 137 -10.66 12.15 -24.60
CA PHE A 137 -11.60 13.04 -23.91
C PHE A 137 -12.50 12.26 -22.95
N PHE A 138 -12.93 11.07 -23.35
CA PHE A 138 -13.68 10.15 -22.50
C PHE A 138 -12.77 9.05 -21.98
N LEU A 139 -12.88 8.77 -20.69
CA LEU A 139 -12.24 7.60 -20.09
C LEU A 139 -13.01 6.35 -20.49
N SER A 140 -12.29 5.30 -20.92
CA SER A 140 -12.86 3.97 -21.12
C SER A 140 -12.99 3.23 -19.77
N PRO A 141 -14.08 2.47 -19.55
CA PRO A 141 -14.20 1.58 -18.38
C PRO A 141 -13.08 0.54 -18.27
N GLU A 142 -12.46 0.16 -19.39
CA GLU A 142 -11.50 -0.95 -19.50
C GLU A 142 -10.02 -0.51 -19.40
N ASP A 143 -9.74 0.69 -18.92
CA ASP A 143 -8.39 1.25 -18.93
C ASP A 143 -7.38 0.33 -18.15
N PRO A 144 -6.45 -0.37 -18.84
CA PRO A 144 -5.67 -1.48 -18.26
C PRO A 144 -4.73 -1.04 -17.14
N LYS A 145 -4.46 0.26 -17.02
CA LYS A 145 -3.70 0.85 -15.91
C LYS A 145 -4.45 0.74 -14.57
N ARG A 146 -5.79 0.84 -14.58
CA ARG A 146 -6.64 0.69 -13.38
C ARG A 146 -6.72 -0.76 -12.93
N GLU A 147 -6.75 -1.71 -13.86
CA GLU A 147 -6.76 -3.14 -13.54
C GLU A 147 -5.44 -3.61 -12.91
N LYS A 148 -4.30 -3.15 -13.46
CA LYS A 148 -2.96 -3.42 -12.91
C LYS A 148 -2.78 -2.82 -11.50
N ALA A 149 -3.30 -1.62 -11.24
CA ALA A 149 -3.27 -1.01 -9.92
C ALA A 149 -4.06 -1.83 -8.89
N ARG A 150 -5.27 -2.28 -9.25
CA ARG A 150 -6.11 -3.15 -8.40
C ARG A 150 -5.46 -4.52 -8.14
N ALA A 151 -4.76 -5.08 -9.12
CA ALA A 151 -4.05 -6.35 -8.98
C ALA A 151 -2.82 -6.21 -8.06
N ALA A 152 -2.06 -5.12 -8.16
CA ALA A 152 -0.91 -4.85 -7.31
C ALA A 152 -1.31 -4.64 -5.83
N GLU A 153 -2.43 -3.96 -5.59
CA GLU A 153 -2.94 -3.72 -4.25
C GLU A 153 -3.35 -5.03 -3.54
N ARG A 154 -3.99 -5.96 -4.27
CA ARG A 154 -4.30 -7.31 -3.78
C ARG A 154 -3.06 -8.11 -3.39
N ASN A 155 -1.95 -7.94 -4.11
CA ASN A 155 -0.72 -8.68 -3.83
C ASN A 155 0.01 -8.13 -2.59
N SER A 156 -0.05 -6.82 -2.38
CA SER A 156 0.56 -6.14 -1.21
C SER A 156 -0.10 -6.53 0.12
N ASN A 157 -1.36 -6.99 0.10
CA ASN A 157 -2.09 -7.37 1.32
C ASN A 157 -1.84 -8.83 1.75
N ARG A 158 -1.13 -9.63 0.94
CA ARG A 158 -0.73 -11.01 1.29
C ARG A 158 0.60 -11.10 2.03
N GLU A 159 1.46 -10.09 1.96
CA GLU A 159 2.79 -10.13 2.59
C GLU A 159 2.80 -9.79 4.10
N THR A 160 1.68 -9.34 4.68
CA THR A 160 1.62 -8.94 6.10
C THR A 160 0.80 -9.90 6.98
N ARG A 161 0.41 -11.08 6.47
CA ARG A 161 -0.21 -12.15 7.26
C ARG A 161 0.65 -13.41 7.27
N ASP A 162 1.85 -13.32 7.83
CA ASP A 162 2.55 -14.50 8.35
C ASP A 162 3.21 -14.17 9.69
N ASN A 163 2.37 -14.08 10.72
CA ASN A 163 2.78 -14.18 12.12
C ASN A 163 1.57 -14.61 12.97
N GLY A 164 0.91 -15.69 12.53
CA GLY A 164 0.07 -16.51 13.40
C GLY A 164 0.89 -17.71 13.85
N PRO A 165 0.76 -18.20 15.09
CA PRO A 165 1.47 -19.41 15.53
C PRO A 165 0.97 -20.59 14.69
N ARG A 166 1.76 -21.02 13.71
CA ARG A 166 1.49 -22.27 12.99
C ARG A 166 1.60 -23.40 13.99
N GLU A 167 0.52 -24.18 14.08
CA GLU A 167 0.48 -25.47 14.75
C GLU A 167 1.76 -26.25 14.45
N ARG A 168 2.43 -26.66 15.53
CA ARG A 168 3.58 -27.56 15.50
C ARG A 168 3.12 -28.88 14.87
N ARG A 169 3.33 -29.05 13.56
CA ARG A 169 3.42 -30.39 13.00
C ARG A 169 4.62 -31.05 13.67
N SER A 170 4.39 -32.22 14.25
CA SER A 170 5.40 -33.04 14.90
C SER A 170 6.61 -33.22 13.98
N SER A 171 7.80 -32.94 14.53
CA SER A 171 9.11 -33.05 13.90
C SER A 171 9.56 -34.52 13.76
N GLU A 172 8.70 -35.40 13.24
CA GLU A 172 9.09 -36.78 12.94
C GLU A 172 9.54 -36.83 11.47
N GLY A 173 10.85 -37.07 11.25
CA GLY A 173 11.45 -37.27 9.92
C GLY A 173 12.19 -36.06 9.32
N PHE A 174 12.35 -34.95 10.04
CA PHE A 174 13.11 -33.79 9.59
C PHE A 174 14.33 -33.51 10.48
N ALA A 175 15.48 -33.31 9.85
CA ALA A 175 16.70 -32.84 10.48
C ALA A 175 16.94 -31.36 10.16
N THR A 176 17.53 -30.63 11.10
CA THR A 176 17.86 -29.21 10.91
C THR A 176 19.25 -29.08 10.32
N TYR A 177 19.35 -28.38 9.19
CA TYR A 177 20.61 -28.08 8.53
C TYR A 177 20.88 -26.58 8.59
N ARG A 178 22.13 -26.23 8.86
CA ARG A 178 22.63 -24.85 8.83
C ARG A 178 23.29 -24.58 7.48
N ILE A 179 22.95 -23.43 6.90
CA ILE A 179 23.59 -22.87 5.69
C ILE A 179 24.19 -21.51 6.03
N LEU A 180 25.38 -21.20 5.51
CA LEU A 180 26.13 -19.96 5.74
C LEU A 180 25.64 -18.78 4.89
N VAL A 181 24.34 -18.73 4.61
CA VAL A 181 23.69 -17.62 3.90
C VAL A 181 22.52 -17.08 4.74
N GLY A 182 22.28 -15.77 4.71
CA GLY A 182 21.36 -15.11 5.64
C GLY A 182 20.90 -13.75 5.14
N LYS A 183 20.29 -12.95 6.02
CA LYS A 183 19.72 -11.63 5.67
C LYS A 183 20.76 -10.66 5.11
N ARG A 184 22.00 -10.70 5.61
CA ARG A 184 23.09 -9.84 5.11
C ARG A 184 23.44 -10.14 3.65
N HIS A 185 23.14 -11.35 3.20
CA HIS A 185 23.35 -11.83 1.84
C HIS A 185 22.14 -11.57 0.93
N LYS A 186 21.14 -10.80 1.40
CA LYS A 186 19.88 -10.50 0.70
C LYS A 186 19.12 -11.77 0.25
N VAL A 187 19.30 -12.86 0.98
CA VAL A 187 18.67 -14.15 0.68
C VAL A 187 17.29 -14.23 1.33
N GLY A 188 16.27 -14.52 0.52
CA GLY A 188 14.90 -14.79 0.98
C GLY A 188 14.58 -16.29 1.02
N PRO A 189 13.45 -16.69 1.65
CA PRO A 189 13.05 -18.11 1.72
C PRO A 189 12.88 -18.75 0.35
N GLY A 190 12.34 -18.02 -0.64
CA GLY A 190 12.16 -18.51 -2.00
C GLY A 190 13.48 -18.80 -2.72
N SER A 191 14.52 -18.02 -2.43
CA SER A 191 15.87 -18.25 -2.98
C SER A 191 16.52 -19.50 -2.38
N ILE A 192 16.31 -19.74 -1.08
CA ILE A 192 16.81 -20.95 -0.39
C ILE A 192 16.09 -22.20 -0.90
N VAL A 193 14.76 -22.19 -0.90
CA VAL A 193 13.95 -23.30 -1.40
C VAL A 193 14.27 -23.57 -2.86
N GLY A 194 14.34 -22.53 -3.70
CA GLY A 194 14.63 -22.67 -5.13
C GLY A 194 15.99 -23.30 -5.39
N ALA A 195 17.05 -22.84 -4.72
CA ALA A 195 18.39 -23.39 -4.93
C ALA A 195 18.52 -24.83 -4.42
N ILE A 196 18.00 -25.12 -3.22
CA ILE A 196 18.08 -26.46 -2.62
C ILE A 196 17.17 -27.44 -3.38
N ALA A 197 15.98 -27.01 -3.83
CA ALA A 197 15.07 -27.85 -4.62
C ALA A 197 15.66 -28.17 -5.99
N ASN A 198 16.20 -27.17 -6.68
CA ASN A 198 16.75 -27.35 -8.03
C ASN A 198 18.03 -28.19 -8.02
N GLU A 199 18.92 -28.00 -7.04
CA GLU A 199 20.20 -28.72 -6.98
C GLU A 199 20.07 -30.09 -6.31
N GLY A 200 19.23 -30.18 -5.28
CA GLY A 200 19.00 -31.40 -4.49
C GLY A 200 17.87 -32.30 -5.00
N GLY A 201 17.08 -31.85 -5.99
CA GLY A 201 15.92 -32.59 -6.49
C GLY A 201 14.77 -32.69 -5.47
N LEU A 202 14.74 -31.80 -4.48
CA LEU A 202 13.78 -31.82 -3.38
C LEU A 202 12.48 -31.10 -3.78
N ARG A 203 11.33 -31.63 -3.37
CA ARG A 203 10.02 -31.04 -3.60
C ARG A 203 9.67 -30.09 -2.45
N ARG A 204 8.69 -29.21 -2.67
CA ARG A 204 8.21 -28.26 -1.66
C ARG A 204 7.71 -28.92 -0.36
N ALA A 205 7.31 -30.19 -0.42
CA ALA A 205 6.88 -30.98 0.74
C ALA A 205 8.05 -31.45 1.62
N ASP A 206 9.26 -31.48 1.06
CA ASP A 206 10.48 -31.92 1.74
C ASP A 206 11.15 -30.76 2.51
N PHE A 207 10.52 -29.58 2.55
CA PHE A 207 11.02 -28.43 3.32
C PHE A 207 10.13 -28.20 4.53
N GLY A 208 10.73 -28.24 5.72
CA GLY A 208 10.11 -27.84 6.97
C GLY A 208 10.30 -26.35 7.24
N ASN A 209 10.58 -26.00 8.50
CA ASN A 209 10.80 -24.63 8.91
C ASN A 209 12.10 -24.04 8.32
N ILE A 210 12.04 -22.78 7.88
CA ILE A 210 13.19 -22.01 7.38
C ILE A 210 13.37 -20.76 8.24
N SER A 211 14.44 -20.72 9.03
CA SER A 211 14.78 -19.60 9.89
C SER A 211 16.01 -18.86 9.36
N ILE A 212 15.80 -17.68 8.77
CA ILE A 212 16.88 -16.84 8.21
C ILE A 212 17.43 -15.90 9.30
N ARG A 213 18.70 -16.10 9.68
CA ARG A 213 19.43 -15.23 10.63
C ARG A 213 20.27 -14.20 9.87
N GLY A 214 21.08 -13.43 10.59
CA GLY A 214 21.94 -12.40 9.99
C GLY A 214 22.92 -12.99 8.97
N ASP A 215 23.73 -13.94 9.44
CA ASP A 215 24.87 -14.50 8.68
C ASP A 215 24.64 -15.95 8.22
N HIS A 216 23.66 -16.64 8.78
CA HIS A 216 23.34 -18.04 8.46
C HIS A 216 21.82 -18.25 8.43
N SER A 217 21.37 -19.39 7.92
CA SER A 217 19.98 -19.81 7.98
C SER A 217 19.89 -21.27 8.45
N LEU A 218 18.78 -21.61 9.08
CA LEU A 218 18.44 -22.98 9.47
C LEU A 218 17.30 -23.45 8.59
N VAL A 219 17.43 -24.64 8.01
CA VAL A 219 16.47 -25.25 7.09
C VAL A 219 16.21 -26.67 7.57
N GLU A 220 14.95 -27.01 7.81
CA GLU A 220 14.55 -28.40 8.07
C GLU A 220 14.36 -29.14 6.75
N LEU A 221 15.10 -30.24 6.57
CA LEU A 221 15.03 -31.16 5.42
C LEU A 221 14.84 -32.59 5.95
N PRO A 222 14.48 -33.58 5.11
CA PRO A 222 14.31 -34.95 5.57
C PRO A 222 15.60 -35.48 6.22
N GLU A 223 15.48 -36.30 7.26
CA GLU A 223 16.64 -36.91 7.93
C GLU A 223 17.38 -37.88 6.98
N ASP A 224 16.62 -38.63 6.18
CA ASP A 224 17.11 -39.60 5.20
C ASP A 224 17.46 -38.95 3.85
N LEU A 225 18.33 -37.94 3.82
CA LEU A 225 18.83 -37.41 2.56
C LEU A 225 19.74 -38.45 1.86
N PRO A 226 19.47 -38.81 0.59
CA PRO A 226 20.39 -39.67 -0.16
C PRO A 226 21.77 -39.03 -0.23
N GLN A 227 22.82 -39.82 -0.05
CA GLN A 227 24.19 -39.29 0.04
C GLN A 227 24.61 -38.48 -1.19
N GLY A 228 24.12 -38.85 -2.39
CA GLY A 228 24.31 -38.10 -3.63
C GLY A 228 23.58 -36.75 -3.70
N VAL A 229 22.54 -36.52 -2.88
CA VAL A 229 21.88 -35.20 -2.72
C VAL A 229 22.69 -34.33 -1.78
N PHE A 230 23.19 -34.90 -0.68
CA PHE A 230 24.00 -34.18 0.30
C PHE A 230 25.30 -33.62 -0.31
N ASP A 231 25.97 -34.39 -1.17
CA ASP A 231 27.21 -33.96 -1.84
C ASP A 231 26.97 -32.85 -2.87
N LYS A 232 25.81 -32.86 -3.56
CA LYS A 232 25.40 -31.77 -4.46
C LYS A 232 25.08 -30.50 -3.68
N LEU A 233 24.41 -30.63 -2.54
CA LEU A 233 24.05 -29.50 -1.68
C LEU A 233 25.26 -28.82 -1.03
N LYS A 234 26.36 -29.55 -0.78
CA LYS A 234 27.62 -28.95 -0.32
C LYS A 234 28.24 -27.98 -1.35
N ALA A 235 28.06 -28.26 -2.64
CA ALA A 235 28.62 -27.46 -3.74
C ALA A 235 27.69 -26.33 -4.21
N THR A 236 26.44 -26.27 -3.72
CA THR A 236 25.44 -25.31 -4.18
C THR A 236 25.79 -23.88 -3.79
N ARG A 237 25.44 -22.93 -4.68
CA ARG A 237 25.55 -21.50 -4.44
C ARG A 237 24.20 -20.82 -4.42
N ILE A 238 23.98 -19.93 -3.45
CA ILE A 238 22.83 -19.02 -3.39
C ILE A 238 23.36 -17.60 -3.50
N SER A 239 22.84 -16.81 -4.45
CA SER A 239 23.28 -15.42 -4.68
C SER A 239 24.80 -15.28 -4.87
N GLY A 240 25.44 -16.28 -5.49
CA GLY A 240 26.89 -16.31 -5.73
C GLY A 240 27.76 -16.83 -4.58
N GLN A 241 27.19 -17.14 -3.41
CA GLN A 241 27.91 -17.65 -2.23
C GLN A 241 27.64 -19.14 -2.00
N LEU A 242 28.68 -19.89 -1.63
CA LEU A 242 28.57 -21.30 -1.24
C LEU A 242 27.76 -21.44 0.05
N ILE A 243 26.76 -22.32 0.04
CA ILE A 243 25.82 -22.45 1.15
C ILE A 243 26.40 -23.24 2.33
N HIS A 244 27.43 -24.06 2.08
CA HIS A 244 28.15 -24.87 3.06
C HIS A 244 27.21 -25.55 4.07
N LEU A 245 26.42 -26.51 3.57
CA LEU A 245 25.41 -27.23 4.34
C LEU A 245 26.07 -28.09 5.45
N THR A 246 25.67 -27.86 6.70
CA THR A 246 26.10 -28.65 7.87
C THR A 246 24.89 -29.07 8.69
N LEU A 247 24.88 -30.29 9.25
CA LEU A 247 23.88 -30.70 10.22
C LEU A 247 24.00 -29.82 11.48
N ASP A 248 22.86 -29.36 12.02
CA ASP A 248 22.80 -28.52 13.22
C ASP A 248 22.29 -29.36 14.39
N ASP A 249 23.19 -29.85 15.24
CA ASP A 249 22.85 -30.68 16.41
C ASP A 249 22.31 -29.86 17.61
N GLY A 250 21.92 -28.61 17.37
CA GLY A 250 21.40 -27.70 18.40
C GLY A 250 22.43 -27.26 19.45
N PRO A 251 22.03 -26.43 20.43
CA PRO A 251 22.89 -26.02 21.54
C PRO A 251 23.18 -27.21 22.47
N PRO A 252 24.35 -27.26 23.17
CA PRO A 252 24.63 -28.28 24.18
C PRO A 252 23.48 -28.38 25.19
N ALA A 253 23.02 -29.60 25.48
CA ALA A 253 21.88 -29.85 26.35
C ALA A 253 22.13 -29.38 27.79
N GLU A 254 21.81 -28.12 28.10
CA GLU A 254 21.72 -27.66 29.49
C GLU A 254 20.43 -28.17 30.12
N ARG A 255 20.65 -29.01 31.13
CA ARG A 255 19.73 -29.59 32.10
C ARG A 255 18.61 -28.63 32.51
N ARG A 256 17.40 -28.87 32.02
CA ARG A 256 16.17 -28.22 32.54
C ARG A 256 15.88 -28.72 33.95
N GLU A 257 16.49 -28.10 34.96
CA GLU A 257 16.02 -28.22 36.34
C GLU A 257 14.68 -27.48 36.49
N ARG A 258 13.66 -28.27 36.82
CA ARG A 258 12.29 -27.84 37.11
C ARG A 258 12.30 -27.01 38.39
N SER A 259 12.14 -25.69 38.28
CA SER A 259 11.69 -24.85 39.39
C SER A 259 10.15 -24.84 39.41
N SER A 260 9.58 -25.83 40.10
CA SER A 260 8.19 -25.78 40.56
C SER A 260 8.10 -24.76 41.70
N ARG A 261 7.58 -23.56 41.46
CA ARG A 261 7.09 -22.69 42.52
C ARG A 261 5.57 -22.67 42.52
N LYS A 262 5.05 -23.31 43.58
CA LYS A 262 3.66 -23.41 44.01
C LYS A 262 2.94 -22.08 43.96
N SER A 263 1.68 -22.18 43.55
CA SER A 263 0.62 -21.23 43.84
C SER A 263 0.52 -21.01 45.35
N ASP A 264 0.61 -19.76 45.79
CA ASP A 264 0.02 -19.35 47.06
C ASP A 264 -0.86 -18.12 46.84
N SER A 265 -2.08 -18.31 47.30
CA SER A 265 -3.24 -17.44 47.34
C SER A 265 -2.94 -16.05 47.89
N LYS A 266 -3.50 -15.01 47.25
CA LYS A 266 -3.72 -13.71 47.91
C LYS A 266 -5.20 -13.50 48.24
N PRO A 267 -5.54 -12.92 49.41
CA PRO A 267 -6.88 -12.97 49.95
C PRO A 267 -7.76 -11.82 49.48
N ASN A 268 -9.04 -12.16 49.44
CA ASN A 268 -10.22 -11.32 49.27
C ASN A 268 -10.28 -10.21 50.34
N TYR A 269 -10.41 -8.94 49.95
CA TYR A 269 -10.77 -7.86 50.87
C TYR A 269 -12.17 -7.35 50.52
N GLY A 270 -13.15 -7.92 51.22
CA GLY A 270 -14.51 -7.42 51.28
C GLY A 270 -14.78 -6.75 52.63
N ASP A 271 -15.33 -5.55 52.55
CA ASP A 271 -16.40 -5.06 53.41
C ASP A 271 -16.09 -4.59 54.85
N LYS A 272 -16.19 -3.26 55.07
CA LYS A 272 -16.62 -2.67 56.36
C LYS A 272 -17.40 -1.37 56.14
N ALA A 273 -18.73 -1.53 56.10
CA ALA A 273 -19.76 -0.88 56.91
C ALA A 273 -19.64 0.61 57.35
N ARG A 274 -20.75 1.31 57.07
CA ARG A 274 -21.21 2.64 57.51
C ARG A 274 -21.34 2.82 59.04
N LYS A 275 -21.25 4.09 59.50
CA LYS A 275 -22.22 4.85 60.35
C LYS A 275 -21.55 6.11 60.97
N PRO A 276 -22.28 7.09 61.56
CA PRO A 276 -23.57 7.70 61.20
C PRO A 276 -23.52 9.26 61.21
N ARG A 277 -24.66 9.91 60.92
CA ARG A 277 -24.90 11.38 61.01
C ARG A 277 -25.36 11.78 62.40
N HIS A 278 -24.94 12.97 62.86
CA HIS A 278 -25.65 14.04 63.60
C HIS A 278 -24.55 14.93 64.23
N ARG A 279 -24.66 16.26 64.30
CA ARG A 279 -25.82 17.11 64.51
C ARG A 279 -25.56 18.49 63.91
#